data_AF-A0A1B0GNF7-F1
#
_entry.id   AF-A0A1B0GNF7-F1
#
_cell.length_a   1.000
_cell.length_b   1.000
_cell.length_c   1.000
_cell.angle_alpha   90.00
_cell.angle_beta   90.00
_cell.angle_gamma   90.00
#
_symmetry.space_group_name_H-M   'P 1'
#
loop_
_entity.id
_entity.type
_entity.pdbx_description
1 polymer ?
#
loop_
_entity_poly.entity_id
_entity_poly.type
_entity_poly.pdbx_seq_one_letter_code
_entity_poly.pdbx_strand_id
1 'polypeptide(L)'
;ISSTKVHNAVKSEASNPSAEEKRGKTPSKNKTPEHSRSIVRSFIASIPSYGSHYSRSKSTKRYLDPSLTYAKIYRQYIAKMEELEESPVSKKVFMDIFHSDFNLSIKKPHTDTCKTCDTLKHSIQAVKNDNDKREIEEKKLSDHHTMIKKLKNEFDDDLKRAGDEVKVLTFDLQKALPTPKVPTNVAFYKRQLWTYNLCIYDEGTKQGHMYLWAENIASRGAQEIASCLLCHLKSLPPTVTKVILYSDSCGGQNRNIKMALFLKHFLCQNTHNITKITQKFFVSGHSYNSCDRSFGTIEKCSSRH
;
A
#
# COMPACT_ATOMS: atom_id res chain seq x y z
N ILE A 1 42.75 44.25 -27.82
CA ILE A 1 41.31 44.29 -27.47
C ILE A 1 40.52 44.22 -28.77
N SER A 2 39.46 43.41 -28.89
CA SER A 2 38.74 43.29 -30.17
C SER A 2 37.95 44.57 -30.48
N SER A 3 37.86 44.93 -31.78
CA SER A 3 37.09 46.07 -32.27
C SER A 3 35.66 46.09 -31.72
N THR A 4 35.01 44.92 -31.65
CA THR A 4 33.66 44.75 -31.08
C THR A 4 33.59 45.13 -29.60
N LYS A 5 34.61 44.81 -28.80
CA LYS A 5 34.66 45.17 -27.38
C LYS A 5 34.80 46.68 -27.19
N VAL A 6 35.62 47.34 -28.03
CA VAL A 6 35.79 48.80 -28.00
C VAL A 6 34.50 49.50 -28.41
N HIS A 7 33.86 49.04 -29.49
CA HIS A 7 32.59 49.63 -29.97
C HIS A 7 31.46 49.51 -28.95
N ASN A 8 31.35 48.36 -28.26
CA ASN A 8 30.34 48.15 -27.23
C ASN A 8 30.61 48.97 -25.96
N ALA A 9 31.88 49.19 -25.60
CA ALA A 9 32.25 50.02 -24.46
C ALA A 9 31.84 51.49 -24.69
N VAL A 10 32.17 52.05 -25.86
CA VAL A 10 31.79 53.42 -26.25
C VAL A 10 30.26 53.59 -26.29
N LYS A 11 29.51 52.60 -26.79
CA LYS A 11 28.04 52.63 -26.74
C LYS A 11 27.49 52.60 -25.31
N SER A 12 28.15 51.89 -24.41
CA SER A 12 27.68 51.75 -23.02
C SER A 12 28.01 52.96 -22.14
N GLU A 13 28.97 53.80 -22.53
CA GLU A 13 29.45 54.95 -21.75
C GLU A 13 28.32 55.95 -21.40
N ALA A 14 27.37 56.16 -22.32
CA ALA A 14 26.20 57.02 -22.08
C ALA A 14 25.19 56.47 -21.05
N SER A 15 25.21 55.16 -20.77
CA SER A 15 24.23 54.48 -19.89
C SER A 15 24.85 53.80 -18.67
N ASN A 16 26.16 53.59 -18.67
CA ASN A 16 26.93 52.97 -17.59
C ASN A 16 28.36 53.55 -17.54
N PRO A 17 28.50 54.87 -17.27
CA PRO A 17 29.80 55.57 -17.32
C PRO A 17 30.82 55.04 -16.32
N SER A 18 30.39 54.40 -15.22
CA SER A 18 31.29 53.77 -14.23
C SER A 18 31.79 52.39 -14.65
N ALA A 19 31.36 51.85 -15.80
CA ALA A 19 31.67 50.50 -16.26
C ALA A 19 31.36 49.38 -15.24
N GLU A 20 30.44 49.64 -14.30
CA GLU A 20 30.05 48.66 -13.29
C GLU A 20 29.36 47.44 -13.92
N GLU A 21 29.73 46.23 -13.48
CA GLU A 21 29.09 44.99 -13.94
C GLU A 21 27.62 44.96 -13.49
N LYS A 22 26.73 45.12 -14.47
CA LYS A 22 25.27 45.13 -14.29
C LYS A 22 24.58 43.85 -14.83
N ARG A 23 25.31 42.90 -15.44
CA ARG A 23 24.73 41.62 -15.87
C ARG A 23 24.21 40.84 -14.66
N GLY A 24 23.03 40.23 -14.81
CA GLY A 24 22.40 39.39 -13.78
C GLY A 24 21.73 40.15 -12.62
N LYS A 25 21.78 41.49 -12.58
CA LYS A 25 21.15 42.30 -11.51
C LYS A 25 19.67 42.63 -11.74
N THR A 26 19.14 42.36 -12.94
CA THR A 26 17.69 42.43 -13.21
C THR A 26 17.01 41.12 -12.81
N PRO A 27 15.90 41.15 -12.04
CA PRO A 27 15.13 39.94 -11.76
C PRO A 27 14.70 39.30 -13.09
N SER A 28 14.88 37.98 -13.17
CA SER A 28 14.47 37.22 -14.36
C SER A 28 13.01 37.50 -14.68
N LYS A 29 12.72 37.86 -15.93
CA LYS A 29 11.34 38.05 -16.42
C LYS A 29 10.46 36.81 -16.25
N ASN A 30 11.08 35.63 -16.12
CA ASN A 30 10.41 34.34 -15.93
C ASN A 30 10.25 33.94 -14.45
N LYS A 31 10.65 34.80 -13.50
CA LYS A 31 10.52 34.50 -12.08
C LYS A 31 9.05 34.56 -11.68
N THR A 32 8.53 33.46 -11.14
CA THR A 32 7.16 33.42 -10.62
C THR A 32 6.96 34.51 -9.54
N PRO A 33 5.86 35.30 -9.61
CA PRO A 33 5.59 36.34 -8.63
C PRO A 33 5.53 35.81 -7.19
N GLU A 34 6.02 36.60 -6.23
CA GLU A 34 6.03 36.19 -4.81
C GLU A 34 4.61 36.02 -4.26
N HIS A 35 3.65 36.78 -4.78
CA HIS A 35 2.24 36.61 -4.46
C HIS A 35 1.76 35.18 -4.76
N SER A 36 1.98 34.69 -5.98
CA SER A 36 1.61 33.32 -6.37
C SER A 36 2.36 32.26 -5.56
N ARG A 37 3.62 32.51 -5.19
CA ARG A 37 4.39 31.62 -4.29
C ARG A 37 3.80 31.60 -2.87
N SER A 38 3.32 32.74 -2.37
CA SER A 38 2.66 32.85 -1.07
C SER A 38 1.35 32.04 -1.01
N ILE A 39 0.53 32.11 -2.07
CA ILE A 39 -0.69 31.30 -2.18
C ILE A 39 -0.36 29.80 -2.12
N VAL A 40 0.68 29.36 -2.83
CA VAL A 40 1.14 27.96 -2.78
C VAL A 40 1.54 27.56 -1.36
N ARG A 41 2.29 28.40 -0.65
CA ARG A 41 2.68 28.11 0.74
C ARG A 41 1.47 28.01 1.66
N SER A 42 0.53 28.93 1.54
CA SER A 42 -0.72 28.92 2.33
C SER A 42 -1.53 27.65 2.07
N PHE A 43 -1.65 27.25 0.80
CA PHE A 43 -2.29 26.00 0.42
C PHE A 43 -1.60 24.78 1.04
N ILE A 44 -0.27 24.64 0.90
CA ILE A 44 0.46 23.48 1.44
C ILE A 44 0.38 23.43 2.97
N ALA A 45 0.43 24.59 3.64
CA ALA A 45 0.29 24.68 5.09
C ALA A 45 -1.10 24.28 5.60
N SER A 46 -2.14 24.44 4.77
CA SER A 46 -3.51 24.03 5.10
C SER A 46 -3.73 22.51 5.07
N ILE A 47 -2.83 21.75 4.45
CA ILE A 47 -2.98 20.29 4.33
C ILE A 47 -2.75 19.64 5.70
N PRO A 48 -3.71 18.84 6.22
CA PRO A 48 -3.54 18.12 7.47
C PRO A 48 -2.31 17.22 7.44
N SER A 49 -1.42 17.40 8.41
CA SER A 49 -0.19 16.64 8.55
C SER A 49 0.00 16.19 9.99
N TYR A 50 0.68 15.06 10.20
CA TYR A 50 0.91 14.50 11.53
C TYR A 50 2.39 14.17 11.75
N GLY A 51 2.84 14.22 13.01
CA GLY A 51 4.17 13.74 13.40
C GLY A 51 4.15 12.23 13.61
N SER A 52 5.24 11.53 13.27
CA SER A 52 5.39 10.11 13.60
C SER A 52 5.51 9.92 15.11
N HIS A 53 4.59 9.15 15.69
CA HIS A 53 4.51 8.87 17.13
C HIS A 53 5.81 8.26 17.70
N TYR A 54 6.58 7.56 16.88
CA TYR A 54 7.82 6.87 17.25
C TYR A 54 9.11 7.72 17.17
N SER A 55 9.05 8.96 16.68
CA SER A 55 10.27 9.76 16.44
C SER A 55 10.16 11.22 16.90
N ARG A 56 9.24 11.53 17.80
CA ARG A 56 9.03 12.90 18.30
C ARG A 56 10.28 13.52 18.94
N SER A 57 11.21 12.70 19.44
CA SER A 57 12.49 13.15 19.99
C SER A 57 13.65 13.24 18.99
N LYS A 58 13.48 12.79 17.74
CA LYS A 58 14.59 12.65 16.76
C LYS A 58 14.39 13.37 15.42
N SER A 59 13.18 13.84 15.08
CA SER A 59 12.94 14.54 13.80
C SER A 59 11.73 15.47 13.85
N THR A 60 11.85 16.65 13.21
CA THR A 60 10.76 17.61 12.98
C THR A 60 9.93 17.29 11.72
N LYS A 61 10.21 16.16 11.05
CA LYS A 61 9.55 15.75 9.81
C LYS A 61 8.08 15.41 10.03
N ARG A 62 7.21 15.98 9.20
CA ARG A 62 5.76 15.74 9.25
C ARG A 62 5.32 14.91 8.05
N TYR A 63 4.26 14.14 8.24
CA TYR A 63 3.75 13.22 7.24
C TYR A 63 2.35 13.60 6.78
N LEU A 64 2.13 13.47 5.47
CA LEU A 64 0.81 13.56 4.86
C LEU A 64 0.17 12.16 4.81
N ASP A 65 -1.15 12.13 4.68
CA ASP A 65 -1.91 10.89 4.55
C ASP A 65 -1.40 10.04 3.36
N PRO A 66 -1.25 8.71 3.52
CA PRO A 66 -0.76 7.83 2.44
C PRO A 66 -1.61 7.86 1.16
N SER A 67 -2.88 8.24 1.24
CA SER A 67 -3.78 8.35 0.09
C SER A 67 -3.58 9.63 -0.73
N LEU A 68 -2.87 10.63 -0.19
CA LEU A 68 -2.54 11.89 -0.85
C LEU A 68 -1.26 11.72 -1.66
N THR A 69 -1.39 11.61 -2.99
CA THR A 69 -0.24 11.64 -3.89
C THR A 69 0.09 13.06 -4.30
N TYR A 70 1.34 13.36 -4.70
CA TYR A 70 1.72 14.68 -5.22
C TYR A 70 0.82 15.14 -6.38
N ALA A 71 0.37 14.20 -7.21
CA ALA A 71 -0.58 14.47 -8.29
C ALA A 71 -1.98 14.85 -7.77
N LYS A 72 -2.47 14.25 -6.68
CA LYS A 72 -3.74 14.64 -6.05
C LYS A 72 -3.62 16.00 -5.38
N ILE A 73 -2.52 16.24 -4.66
CA ILE A 73 -2.25 17.52 -3.98
C ILE A 73 -2.22 18.66 -5.00
N TYR A 74 -1.51 18.49 -6.13
CA TYR A 74 -1.48 19.52 -7.17
C TYR A 74 -2.84 19.73 -7.85
N ARG A 75 -3.66 18.68 -8.03
CA ARG A 75 -5.03 18.83 -8.53
C ARG A 75 -5.92 19.61 -7.57
N GLN A 76 -5.81 19.36 -6.26
CA GLN A 76 -6.52 20.13 -5.24
C GLN A 76 -6.07 21.59 -5.22
N TYR A 77 -4.78 21.85 -5.43
CA TYR A 77 -4.27 23.22 -5.60
C TYR A 77 -4.90 23.91 -6.81
N ILE A 78 -4.96 23.25 -7.97
CA ILE A 78 -5.60 23.83 -9.18
C ILE A 78 -7.06 24.18 -8.90
N ALA A 79 -7.82 23.27 -8.30
CA ALA A 79 -9.22 23.54 -7.93
C ALA A 79 -9.33 24.73 -6.97
N LYS A 80 -8.39 24.87 -6.02
CA LYS A 80 -8.36 26.02 -5.11
C LYS A 80 -8.02 27.33 -5.81
N MET A 81 -7.19 27.30 -6.84
CA MET A 81 -6.87 28.49 -7.64
C MET A 81 -8.08 28.93 -8.49
N GLU A 82 -8.85 27.98 -9.00
CA GLU A 82 -10.12 28.26 -9.69
C GLU A 82 -11.15 28.92 -8.76
N GLU A 83 -11.29 28.43 -7.52
CA GLU A 83 -12.13 29.08 -6.49
C GLU A 83 -11.68 30.52 -6.13
N LEU A 84 -10.38 30.80 -6.22
CA LEU A 84 -9.80 32.09 -5.88
C LEU A 84 -9.70 33.04 -7.09
N GLU A 85 -10.15 32.59 -8.27
CA GLU A 85 -10.00 33.30 -9.55
C GLU A 85 -8.54 33.69 -9.88
N GLU A 86 -7.59 32.88 -9.41
CA GLU A 86 -6.15 33.10 -9.55
C GLU A 86 -5.51 32.12 -10.54
N SER A 87 -4.44 32.55 -11.21
CA SER A 87 -3.72 31.68 -12.15
C SER A 87 -2.80 30.70 -11.41
N PRO A 88 -2.93 29.37 -11.60
CA PRO A 88 -2.09 28.38 -10.92
C PRO A 88 -0.64 28.44 -11.40
N VAL A 89 0.31 28.25 -10.47
CA VAL A 89 1.72 28.07 -10.84
C VAL A 89 1.94 26.71 -11.52
N SER A 90 3.02 26.60 -12.30
CA SER A 90 3.39 25.31 -12.91
C SER A 90 3.68 24.24 -11.86
N LYS A 91 3.42 22.97 -12.23
CA LYS A 91 3.67 21.81 -11.35
C LYS A 91 5.10 21.77 -10.83
N LYS A 92 6.08 22.17 -11.67
CA LYS A 92 7.48 22.23 -11.27
C LYS A 92 7.68 23.23 -10.13
N VAL A 93 7.21 24.46 -10.29
CA VAL A 93 7.33 25.51 -9.27
C VAL A 93 6.60 25.13 -7.98
N PHE A 94 5.42 24.52 -8.09
CA PHE A 94 4.68 24.00 -6.95
C PHE A 94 5.49 22.95 -6.18
N MET A 95 6.05 21.96 -6.88
CA MET A 95 6.84 20.89 -6.26
C MET A 95 8.16 21.39 -5.68
N ASP A 96 8.78 22.39 -6.32
CA ASP A 96 9.99 23.02 -5.79
C ASP A 96 9.67 23.67 -4.44
N ILE A 97 8.60 24.47 -4.34
CA ILE A 97 8.14 25.09 -3.08
C ILE A 97 7.79 24.01 -2.04
N PHE A 98 7.09 22.95 -2.46
CA PHE A 98 6.70 21.86 -1.57
C PHE A 98 7.93 21.18 -0.92
N HIS A 99 9.00 20.94 -1.68
CA HIS A 99 10.19 20.28 -1.17
C HIS A 99 11.19 21.23 -0.48
N SER A 100 11.27 22.49 -0.90
CA SER A 100 12.22 23.46 -0.33
C SER A 100 11.70 24.09 0.96
N ASP A 101 10.41 24.43 1.00
CA ASP A 101 9.84 25.25 2.06
C ASP A 101 9.16 24.40 3.16
N PHE A 102 8.91 23.11 2.90
CA PHE A 102 8.24 22.22 3.85
C PHE A 102 9.00 20.91 4.07
N ASN A 103 9.22 20.55 5.34
CA ASN A 103 9.71 19.22 5.73
C ASN A 103 8.57 18.18 5.79
N LEU A 104 7.83 18.06 4.69
CA LEU A 104 6.68 17.16 4.52
C LEU A 104 7.05 15.96 3.66
N SER A 105 6.45 14.80 3.95
CA SER A 105 6.51 13.63 3.07
C SER A 105 5.24 12.81 3.14
N ILE A 106 4.87 12.20 2.02
CA ILE A 106 3.74 11.27 2.00
C ILE A 106 4.19 9.99 2.72
N LYS A 107 3.47 9.58 3.77
CA LYS A 107 3.82 8.34 4.49
C LYS A 107 3.61 7.16 3.56
N LYS A 108 4.61 6.29 3.44
CA LYS A 108 4.45 5.03 2.70
C LYS A 108 3.33 4.21 3.37
N PRO A 109 2.45 3.55 2.60
CA PRO A 109 1.53 2.56 3.17
C PRO A 109 2.31 1.61 4.07
N HIS A 110 1.76 1.24 5.21
CA HIS A 110 2.33 0.17 6.01
C HIS A 110 2.41 -1.07 5.11
N THR A 111 3.63 -1.53 4.82
CA THR A 111 3.84 -2.90 4.35
C THR A 111 3.53 -3.80 5.53
N ASP A 112 2.79 -4.89 5.32
CA ASP A 112 2.60 -5.88 6.38
C ASP A 112 3.97 -6.33 6.88
N THR A 113 4.32 -5.91 8.08
CA THR A 113 5.55 -6.31 8.75
C THR A 113 5.25 -7.53 9.60
N CYS A 114 6.24 -8.41 9.73
CA CYS A 114 6.12 -9.52 10.64
C CYS A 114 6.20 -9.02 12.08
N LYS A 115 5.12 -9.20 12.84
CA LYS A 115 5.06 -8.87 14.26
C LYS A 115 6.20 -9.50 15.06
N THR A 116 6.59 -10.74 14.73
CA THR A 116 7.71 -11.43 15.40
C THR A 116 9.03 -10.72 15.10
N CYS A 117 9.31 -10.37 13.84
CA CYS A 117 10.51 -9.59 13.49
C CYS A 117 10.52 -8.24 14.18
N ASP A 118 9.39 -7.52 14.19
CA ASP A 118 9.30 -6.21 14.84
C ASP A 118 9.53 -6.31 16.36
N THR A 119 8.93 -7.33 16.99
CA THR A 119 9.12 -7.59 18.43
C THR A 119 10.58 -7.89 18.73
N LEU A 120 11.21 -8.82 17.99
CA LEU A 120 12.61 -9.17 18.18
C LEU A 120 13.53 -7.98 17.95
N LYS A 121 13.27 -7.18 16.91
CA LYS A 121 14.04 -5.95 16.62
C LYS A 121 13.94 -4.94 17.76
N HIS A 122 12.76 -4.74 18.34
CA HIS A 122 12.61 -3.86 19.50
C HIS A 122 13.29 -4.44 20.74
N SER A 123 13.21 -5.75 20.97
CA SER A 123 13.92 -6.41 22.07
C SER A 123 15.44 -6.22 21.94
N ILE A 124 16.00 -6.41 20.75
CA ILE A 124 17.43 -6.19 20.46
C ILE A 124 17.84 -4.76 20.76
N GLN A 125 17.00 -3.77 20.43
CA GLN A 125 17.29 -2.35 20.69
C GLN A 125 17.18 -1.96 22.16
N ALA A 126 16.38 -2.69 22.95
CA ALA A 126 16.17 -2.40 24.37
C ALA A 126 17.26 -3.00 25.28
N VAL A 127 17.92 -4.06 24.83
CA VAL A 127 18.97 -4.76 25.58
C VAL A 127 20.28 -3.97 25.55
N LYS A 128 20.89 -3.77 26.72
CA LYS A 128 22.18 -3.07 26.89
C LYS A 128 23.40 -3.99 26.86
N ASN A 129 23.21 -5.28 27.14
CA ASN A 129 24.27 -6.29 27.20
C ASN A 129 24.48 -6.94 25.83
N ASP A 130 25.72 -6.95 25.33
CA ASP A 130 26.05 -7.49 24.01
C ASP A 130 25.87 -9.02 23.92
N ASN A 131 26.04 -9.78 25.02
CA ASN A 131 25.84 -11.23 25.01
C ASN A 131 24.36 -11.60 24.86
N ASP A 132 23.48 -10.93 25.61
CA ASP A 132 22.03 -11.13 25.52
C ASP A 132 21.48 -10.68 24.16
N LYS A 133 22.10 -9.65 23.58
CA LYS A 133 21.77 -9.17 22.23
C LYS A 133 22.11 -10.21 21.17
N ARG A 134 23.31 -10.82 21.24
CA ARG A 134 23.73 -11.91 20.35
C ARG A 134 22.81 -13.13 20.47
N GLU A 135 22.39 -13.52 21.67
CA GLU A 135 21.48 -14.65 21.82
C GLU A 135 20.12 -14.42 21.12
N ILE A 136 19.55 -13.21 21.26
CA ILE A 136 18.29 -12.87 20.61
C ILE A 136 18.44 -12.81 19.08
N GLU A 137 19.55 -12.24 18.58
CA GLU A 137 19.87 -12.16 17.15
C GLU A 137 20.17 -13.53 16.53
N GLU A 138 21.11 -14.27 17.10
CA GLU A 138 21.62 -15.52 16.52
C GLU A 138 20.67 -16.69 16.70
N LYS A 139 19.89 -16.73 17.78
CA LYS A 139 18.99 -17.85 18.04
C LYS A 139 17.57 -17.53 17.59
N LYS A 140 16.90 -16.56 18.22
CA LYS A 140 15.46 -16.34 18.00
C LYS A 140 15.15 -15.78 16.62
N LEU A 141 15.92 -14.81 16.13
CA LEU A 141 15.70 -14.23 14.82
C LEU A 141 16.13 -15.18 13.69
N SER A 142 17.26 -15.88 13.85
CA SER A 142 17.72 -16.90 12.91
C SER A 142 16.73 -18.07 12.79
N ASP A 143 16.23 -18.60 13.91
CA ASP A 143 15.23 -19.67 13.94
C ASP A 143 13.94 -19.24 13.22
N HIS A 144 13.50 -18.00 13.47
CA HIS A 144 12.32 -17.45 12.81
C HIS A 144 12.50 -17.33 11.29
N HIS A 145 13.64 -16.81 10.83
CA HIS A 145 13.95 -16.73 9.40
C HIS A 145 14.11 -18.10 8.74
N THR A 146 14.69 -19.07 9.46
CA THR A 146 14.81 -20.46 9.01
C THR A 146 13.43 -21.10 8.82
N MET A 147 12.53 -20.89 9.78
CA MET A 147 11.13 -21.32 9.66
C MET A 147 10.43 -20.68 8.45
N ILE A 148 10.60 -19.38 8.24
CA ILE A 148 10.03 -18.68 7.07
C ILE A 148 10.54 -19.26 5.77
N LYS A 149 11.86 -19.51 5.67
CA LYS A 149 12.47 -20.12 4.48
C LYS A 149 11.91 -21.51 4.22
N LYS A 150 11.74 -22.32 5.29
CA LYS A 150 11.13 -23.65 5.19
C LYS A 150 9.70 -23.58 4.65
N LEU A 151 8.88 -22.67 5.17
CA LEU A 151 7.50 -22.51 4.70
C LEU A 151 7.40 -22.02 3.25
N LYS A 152 8.32 -21.17 2.82
CA LYS A 152 8.42 -20.75 1.40
C LYS A 152 8.76 -21.94 0.50
N ASN A 153 9.77 -22.71 0.87
CA ASN A 153 10.13 -23.92 0.12
C ASN A 153 8.98 -24.92 0.06
N GLU A 154 8.25 -25.09 1.17
CA GLU A 154 7.08 -25.97 1.23
C GLU A 154 5.94 -25.48 0.32
N PHE A 155 5.71 -24.16 0.26
CA PHE A 155 4.78 -23.58 -0.70
C PHE A 155 5.23 -23.84 -2.13
N ASP A 156 6.49 -23.59 -2.46
CA ASP A 156 7.04 -23.83 -3.80
C ASP A 156 6.97 -25.32 -4.21
N ASP A 157 7.18 -26.24 -3.27
CA ASP A 157 7.04 -27.67 -3.51
C ASP A 157 5.59 -28.10 -3.69
N ASP A 158 4.65 -27.46 -2.99
CA ASP A 158 3.21 -27.66 -3.25
C ASP A 158 2.82 -27.14 -4.64
N LEU A 159 3.35 -25.98 -5.04
CA LEU A 159 3.10 -25.41 -6.38
C LEU A 159 3.55 -26.36 -7.49
N LYS A 160 4.69 -27.02 -7.33
CA LYS A 160 5.17 -28.05 -8.29
C LYS A 160 4.25 -29.26 -8.37
N ARG A 161 3.48 -29.54 -7.30
CA ARG A 161 2.51 -30.63 -7.25
C ARG A 161 1.15 -30.24 -7.81
N ALA A 162 0.90 -28.96 -8.05
CA ALA A 162 -0.38 -28.49 -8.59
C ALA A 162 -0.61 -29.06 -9.99
N GLY A 163 -1.83 -29.54 -10.25
CA GLY A 163 -2.22 -30.14 -11.51
C GLY A 163 -3.71 -30.52 -11.51
N ASP A 164 -4.06 -31.54 -12.30
CA ASP A 164 -5.45 -31.96 -12.48
C ASP A 164 -6.00 -32.72 -11.25
N GLU A 165 -5.16 -33.50 -10.58
CA GLU A 165 -5.52 -34.27 -9.39
C GLU A 165 -5.35 -33.46 -8.09
N VAL A 166 -4.36 -32.57 -8.05
CA VAL A 166 -3.98 -31.81 -6.85
C VAL A 166 -4.18 -30.31 -7.08
N LYS A 167 -5.07 -29.70 -6.31
CA LYS A 167 -5.29 -28.25 -6.33
C LYS A 167 -4.59 -27.57 -5.18
N VAL A 168 -3.83 -26.52 -5.48
CA VAL A 168 -3.24 -25.62 -4.48
C VAL A 168 -3.99 -24.31 -4.57
N LEU A 169 -4.75 -23.99 -3.54
CA LEU A 169 -5.62 -22.82 -3.50
C LEU A 169 -5.14 -21.89 -2.41
N THR A 170 -4.92 -20.63 -2.76
CA THR A 170 -4.67 -19.55 -1.81
C THR A 170 -5.94 -18.73 -1.66
N PHE A 171 -6.37 -18.41 -0.45
CA PHE A 171 -7.56 -17.56 -0.26
C PHE A 171 -7.36 -16.50 0.80
N ASP A 172 -7.97 -15.36 0.57
CA ASP A 172 -7.88 -14.19 1.44
C ASP A 172 -9.04 -13.23 1.24
N LEU A 173 -9.36 -12.48 2.29
CA LEU A 173 -10.46 -11.53 2.29
C LEU A 173 -9.93 -10.11 2.09
N GLN A 174 -10.38 -9.45 1.02
CA GLN A 174 -10.01 -8.07 0.75
C GLN A 174 -10.45 -7.14 1.90
N LYS A 175 -9.74 -6.02 2.06
CA LYS A 175 -10.24 -4.90 2.86
C LYS A 175 -11.68 -4.55 2.45
N ALA A 176 -12.53 -4.34 3.45
CA ALA A 176 -13.93 -3.97 3.23
C ALA A 176 -14.04 -2.76 2.31
N LEU A 177 -14.84 -2.90 1.26
CA LEU A 177 -15.03 -1.91 0.21
C LEU A 177 -16.23 -1.03 0.57
N PRO A 178 -16.09 0.30 0.62
CA PRO A 178 -17.22 1.18 0.89
C PRO A 178 -18.14 1.26 -0.32
N THR A 179 -19.44 1.06 -0.11
CA THR A 179 -20.46 1.02 -1.17
C THR A 179 -21.66 1.89 -0.80
N PRO A 180 -22.13 2.79 -1.69
CA PRO A 180 -21.45 3.23 -2.90
C PRO A 180 -20.17 4.03 -2.58
N LYS A 181 -19.23 4.04 -3.52
CA LYS A 181 -18.03 4.86 -3.42
C LYS A 181 -18.39 6.31 -3.74
N VAL A 182 -18.65 7.10 -2.70
CA VAL A 182 -19.04 8.50 -2.86
C VAL A 182 -17.81 9.40 -2.67
N PRO A 183 -17.44 10.24 -3.66
CA PRO A 183 -16.24 11.08 -3.59
C PRO A 183 -16.42 12.34 -2.72
N THR A 184 -17.63 12.61 -2.22
CA THR A 184 -17.95 13.81 -1.43
C THR A 184 -17.66 13.61 0.06
N ASN A 185 -17.17 14.66 0.72
CA ASN A 185 -16.87 14.69 2.16
C ASN A 185 -18.07 14.30 3.05
N VAL A 186 -19.30 14.44 2.56
CA VAL A 186 -20.53 14.03 3.28
C VAL A 186 -20.53 12.53 3.61
N ALA A 187 -19.88 11.70 2.79
CA ALA A 187 -19.76 10.26 3.02
C ALA A 187 -18.98 9.92 4.29
N PHE A 188 -18.10 10.82 4.74
CA PHE A 188 -17.36 10.68 6.01
C PHE A 188 -18.28 10.77 7.23
N TYR A 189 -19.40 11.50 7.11
CA TYR A 189 -20.38 11.71 8.19
C TYR A 189 -21.56 10.73 8.13
N LYS A 190 -21.57 9.82 7.16
CA LYS A 190 -22.64 8.83 6.98
C LYS A 190 -22.07 7.41 7.08
N ARG A 191 -22.88 6.49 7.58
CA ARG A 191 -22.53 5.07 7.61
C ARG A 191 -22.58 4.51 6.18
N GLN A 192 -21.43 4.11 5.65
CA GLN A 192 -21.34 3.45 4.35
C GLN A 192 -21.62 1.95 4.52
N LEU A 193 -22.30 1.36 3.53
CA LEU A 193 -22.49 -0.08 3.46
C LEU A 193 -21.15 -0.72 3.08
N TRP A 194 -20.72 -1.76 3.80
CA TRP A 194 -19.53 -2.52 3.42
C TRP A 194 -19.87 -3.63 2.43
N THR A 195 -19.10 -3.70 1.35
CA THR A 195 -19.02 -4.88 0.48
C THR A 195 -17.75 -5.65 0.81
N TYR A 196 -17.89 -6.94 1.01
CA TYR A 196 -16.81 -7.88 1.26
C TYR A 196 -16.51 -8.65 -0.03
N ASN A 197 -15.23 -8.98 -0.23
CA ASN A 197 -14.75 -9.71 -1.39
C ASN A 197 -13.72 -10.74 -0.96
N LEU A 198 -14.08 -12.02 -1.03
CA LEU A 198 -13.14 -13.13 -0.81
C LEU A 198 -12.56 -13.56 -2.14
N CYS A 199 -11.23 -13.57 -2.25
CA CYS A 199 -10.54 -14.18 -3.38
C CYS A 199 -10.17 -15.61 -3.02
N ILE A 200 -10.47 -16.56 -3.90
CA ILE A 200 -9.87 -17.90 -3.91
C ILE A 200 -9.08 -18.01 -5.21
N TYR A 201 -7.77 -18.12 -5.08
CA TYR A 201 -6.81 -18.15 -6.17
C TYR A 201 -6.31 -19.57 -6.38
N ASP A 202 -6.55 -20.14 -7.56
CA ASP A 202 -5.95 -21.41 -7.97
C ASP A 202 -4.51 -21.15 -8.44
N GLU A 203 -3.56 -21.63 -7.66
CA GLU A 203 -2.15 -21.45 -7.94
C GLU A 203 -1.64 -22.30 -9.12
N GLY A 204 -2.33 -23.38 -9.48
CA GLY A 204 -1.97 -24.18 -10.64
C GLY A 204 -2.38 -23.49 -11.94
N THR A 205 -3.65 -23.06 -12.02
CA THR A 205 -4.21 -22.42 -13.22
C THR A 205 -3.94 -20.92 -13.29
N LYS A 206 -3.46 -20.32 -12.20
CA LYS A 206 -3.23 -18.88 -12.03
C LYS A 206 -4.52 -18.05 -12.23
N GLN A 207 -5.65 -18.57 -11.75
CA GLN A 207 -6.95 -17.89 -11.82
C GLN A 207 -7.46 -17.50 -10.44
N GLY A 208 -7.94 -16.26 -10.31
CA GLY A 208 -8.57 -15.74 -9.10
C GLY A 208 -10.10 -15.74 -9.23
N HIS A 209 -10.78 -16.37 -8.28
CA HIS A 209 -12.24 -16.41 -8.18
C HIS A 209 -12.69 -15.47 -7.05
N MET A 210 -13.54 -14.50 -7.39
CA MET A 210 -14.03 -13.49 -6.44
C MET A 210 -15.44 -13.82 -5.97
N TYR A 211 -15.64 -13.84 -4.65
CA TYR A 211 -16.93 -14.03 -4.01
C TYR A 211 -17.29 -12.74 -3.28
N LEU A 212 -18.28 -12.03 -3.80
CA LEU A 212 -18.72 -10.76 -3.25
C LEU A 212 -20.04 -10.89 -2.51
N TRP A 213 -20.15 -10.22 -1.37
CA TRP A 213 -21.42 -10.03 -0.66
C TRP A 213 -21.38 -8.73 0.13
N ALA A 214 -22.55 -8.21 0.50
CA ALA A 214 -22.67 -6.97 1.27
C ALA A 214 -22.98 -7.26 2.74
N GLU A 215 -22.68 -6.31 3.62
CA GLU A 215 -22.88 -6.44 5.07
C GLU A 215 -24.33 -6.67 5.49
N ASN A 216 -25.30 -6.31 4.64
CA ASN A 216 -26.72 -6.57 4.86
C ASN A 216 -27.12 -8.03 4.55
N ILE A 217 -26.26 -8.78 3.86
CA ILE A 217 -26.47 -10.20 3.53
C ILE A 217 -25.87 -11.07 4.63
N ALA A 218 -24.60 -10.85 4.94
CA ALA A 218 -23.87 -11.63 5.92
C ALA A 218 -22.67 -10.86 6.49
N SER A 219 -22.13 -11.37 7.59
CA SER A 219 -20.91 -10.84 8.21
C SER A 219 -19.67 -11.28 7.42
N ARG A 220 -18.48 -11.31 8.04
CA ARG A 220 -17.23 -11.73 7.39
C ARG A 220 -16.40 -12.67 8.26
N GLY A 221 -17.09 -13.49 9.05
CA GLY A 221 -16.47 -14.46 9.95
C GLY A 221 -16.23 -15.79 9.26
N ALA A 222 -15.77 -16.76 10.06
CA ALA A 222 -15.44 -18.10 9.57
C ALA A 222 -16.57 -18.81 8.80
N GLN A 223 -17.84 -18.56 9.15
CA GLN A 223 -18.97 -19.21 8.48
C GLN A 223 -19.16 -18.70 7.05
N GLU A 224 -19.03 -17.39 6.84
CA GLU A 224 -19.09 -16.80 5.50
C GLU A 224 -17.91 -17.26 4.64
N ILE A 225 -16.71 -17.30 5.22
CA ILE A 225 -15.53 -17.83 4.51
C ILE A 225 -15.73 -19.31 4.15
N ALA A 226 -16.23 -20.13 5.08
CA ALA A 226 -16.54 -21.53 4.83
C ALA A 226 -17.61 -21.69 3.73
N SER A 227 -18.62 -20.83 3.69
CA SER A 227 -19.66 -20.87 2.65
C SER A 227 -19.09 -20.59 1.25
N CYS A 228 -18.21 -19.61 1.12
CA CYS A 228 -17.51 -19.34 -0.15
C CYS A 228 -16.59 -20.51 -0.54
N LEU A 229 -15.84 -21.06 0.42
CA LEU A 229 -15.01 -22.24 0.17
C LEU A 229 -15.85 -23.46 -0.23
N LEU A 230 -17.01 -23.69 0.39
CA LEU A 230 -17.93 -24.77 0.04
C LEU A 230 -18.39 -24.64 -1.41
N CYS A 231 -18.80 -23.44 -1.81
CA CYS A 231 -19.18 -23.14 -3.18
C CYS A 231 -18.04 -23.46 -4.15
N HIS A 232 -16.83 -23.02 -3.83
CA HIS A 232 -15.66 -23.25 -4.67
C HIS A 232 -15.27 -24.73 -4.75
N LEU A 233 -15.20 -25.42 -3.61
CA LEU A 233 -14.81 -26.83 -3.55
C LEU A 233 -15.81 -27.73 -4.31
N LYS A 234 -17.10 -27.40 -4.29
CA LYS A 234 -18.12 -28.08 -5.09
C LYS A 234 -18.00 -27.82 -6.60
N SER A 235 -17.40 -26.70 -6.99
CA SER A 235 -17.17 -26.36 -8.40
C SER A 235 -15.90 -26.99 -8.99
N LEU A 236 -15.07 -27.63 -8.16
CA LEU A 236 -13.84 -28.27 -8.63
C LEU A 236 -14.15 -29.48 -9.53
N PRO A 237 -13.33 -29.73 -10.56
CA PRO A 237 -13.57 -30.83 -11.47
C PRO A 237 -13.44 -32.18 -10.75
N PRO A 238 -14.18 -33.23 -11.19
CA PRO A 238 -14.14 -34.55 -10.57
C PRO A 238 -12.75 -35.22 -10.58
N THR A 239 -11.82 -34.73 -11.40
CA THR A 239 -10.43 -35.21 -11.43
C THR A 239 -9.67 -34.88 -10.15
N VAL A 240 -10.10 -33.86 -9.39
CA VAL A 240 -9.41 -33.41 -8.18
C VAL A 240 -9.68 -34.36 -7.02
N THR A 241 -8.62 -34.95 -6.48
CA THR A 241 -8.70 -35.83 -5.30
C THR A 241 -8.05 -35.20 -4.06
N LYS A 242 -7.15 -34.22 -4.24
CA LYS A 242 -6.41 -33.58 -3.16
C LYS A 242 -6.46 -32.06 -3.28
N VAL A 243 -6.74 -31.39 -2.16
CA VAL A 243 -6.74 -29.93 -2.10
C VAL A 243 -5.79 -29.46 -0.99
N ILE A 244 -4.93 -28.51 -1.32
CA ILE A 244 -4.06 -27.81 -0.37
C ILE A 244 -4.55 -26.38 -0.29
N LEU A 245 -5.00 -25.97 0.90
CA LEU A 245 -5.57 -24.67 1.18
C LEU A 245 -4.55 -23.82 1.93
N TYR A 246 -4.17 -22.68 1.38
CA TYR A 246 -3.33 -21.67 2.00
C TYR A 246 -4.13 -20.42 2.35
N SER A 247 -3.98 -19.93 3.57
CA SER A 247 -4.59 -18.66 4.01
C SER A 247 -3.71 -17.94 5.03
N ASP A 248 -4.10 -16.72 5.40
CA ASP A 248 -3.58 -16.09 6.59
C ASP A 248 -3.96 -16.87 7.87
N SER A 249 -3.37 -16.49 9.00
CA SER A 249 -3.65 -17.09 10.30
C SER A 249 -4.76 -16.38 11.09
N CYS A 250 -5.67 -15.66 10.43
CA CYS A 250 -6.72 -14.90 11.12
C CYS A 250 -7.63 -15.85 11.93
N GLY A 251 -7.63 -15.72 13.25
CA GLY A 251 -8.40 -16.59 14.14
C GLY A 251 -9.91 -16.46 13.96
N GLY A 252 -10.42 -15.25 13.70
CA GLY A 252 -11.85 -15.02 13.49
C GLY A 252 -12.40 -15.60 12.18
N GLN A 253 -11.51 -15.90 11.23
CA GLN A 253 -11.87 -16.28 9.86
C GLN A 253 -11.35 -17.67 9.51
N ASN A 254 -10.04 -17.88 9.55
CA ASN A 254 -9.38 -18.99 8.87
C ASN A 254 -8.80 -20.03 9.83
N ARG A 255 -8.15 -19.60 10.91
CA ARG A 255 -7.48 -20.49 11.89
C ARG A 255 -8.35 -20.70 13.13
N ASN A 256 -9.44 -21.44 12.97
CA ASN A 256 -10.36 -21.78 14.07
C ASN A 256 -11.03 -23.14 13.89
N ILE A 257 -11.68 -23.61 14.97
CA ILE A 257 -12.38 -24.89 15.01
C ILE A 257 -13.54 -24.98 14.00
N LYS A 258 -14.22 -23.87 13.69
CA LYS A 258 -15.34 -23.87 12.73
C LYS A 258 -14.86 -24.25 11.34
N MET A 259 -13.74 -23.69 10.90
CA MET A 259 -13.10 -24.05 9.62
C MET A 259 -12.65 -25.51 9.59
N ALA A 260 -12.01 -26.00 10.65
CA ALA A 260 -11.58 -27.39 10.73
C ALA A 260 -12.76 -28.38 10.67
N LEU A 261 -13.84 -28.09 11.40
CA LEU A 261 -15.06 -28.91 11.39
C LEU A 261 -15.77 -28.85 10.04
N PHE A 262 -15.82 -27.68 9.40
CA PHE A 262 -16.34 -27.52 8.04
C PHE A 262 -15.59 -28.41 7.04
N LEU A 263 -14.26 -28.33 6.99
CA LEU A 263 -13.45 -29.10 6.06
C LEU A 263 -13.58 -30.61 6.31
N LYS A 264 -13.63 -31.03 7.59
CA LYS A 264 -13.88 -32.42 7.96
C LYS A 264 -15.27 -32.87 7.51
N HIS A 265 -16.30 -32.07 7.76
CA HIS A 265 -17.67 -32.39 7.37
C HIS A 265 -17.80 -32.52 5.86
N PHE A 266 -17.22 -31.57 5.10
CA PHE A 266 -17.15 -31.62 3.65
C PHE A 266 -16.53 -32.95 3.20
N LEU A 267 -15.32 -33.29 3.67
CA LEU A 267 -14.63 -34.54 3.31
C LEU A 267 -15.44 -35.82 3.57
N CYS A 268 -16.34 -35.83 4.55
CA CYS A 268 -17.20 -36.97 4.84
C CYS A 268 -18.42 -37.09 3.90
N GLN A 269 -18.66 -36.12 3.02
CA GLN A 269 -19.75 -36.17 2.04
C GLN A 269 -19.35 -37.00 0.82
N ASN A 270 -20.19 -37.95 0.42
CA ASN A 270 -19.97 -38.78 -0.77
C ASN A 270 -20.34 -38.06 -2.09
N THR A 271 -20.27 -36.73 -2.12
CA THR A 271 -20.69 -35.91 -3.26
C THR A 271 -19.51 -35.39 -4.11
N HIS A 272 -18.28 -35.78 -3.78
CA HIS A 272 -17.06 -35.33 -4.46
C HIS A 272 -15.95 -36.39 -4.39
N ASN A 273 -14.94 -36.26 -5.26
CA ASN A 273 -13.80 -37.19 -5.32
C ASN A 273 -12.62 -36.78 -4.42
N ILE A 274 -12.76 -35.68 -3.68
CA ILE A 274 -11.72 -35.17 -2.79
C ILE A 274 -11.58 -36.08 -1.56
N THR A 275 -10.40 -36.69 -1.42
CA THR A 275 -10.06 -37.62 -0.32
C THR A 275 -9.20 -36.97 0.75
N LYS A 276 -8.50 -35.87 0.42
CA LYS A 276 -7.61 -35.19 1.36
C LYS A 276 -7.65 -33.67 1.17
N ILE A 277 -7.88 -32.96 2.26
CA ILE A 277 -7.66 -31.51 2.35
C ILE A 277 -6.53 -31.24 3.33
N THR A 278 -5.54 -30.46 2.91
CA THR A 278 -4.44 -30.00 3.76
C THR A 278 -4.58 -28.49 3.96
N GLN A 279 -4.88 -28.04 5.18
CA GLN A 279 -4.95 -26.63 5.51
C GLN A 279 -3.58 -26.15 6.03
N LYS A 280 -3.03 -25.13 5.37
CA LYS A 280 -1.74 -24.51 5.68
C LYS A 280 -1.93 -23.01 5.88
N PHE A 281 -1.06 -22.42 6.68
CA PHE A 281 -1.17 -21.01 7.07
C PHE A 281 0.12 -20.26 6.76
N PHE A 282 -0.04 -19.07 6.20
CA PHE A 282 1.07 -18.16 5.99
C PHE A 282 1.52 -17.49 7.28
N VAL A 283 2.81 -17.12 7.30
CA VAL A 283 3.37 -16.21 8.29
C VAL A 283 3.13 -14.78 7.83
N SER A 284 2.49 -14.00 8.70
CA SER A 284 2.20 -12.57 8.49
C SER A 284 3.49 -11.80 8.16
N GLY A 285 3.43 -10.93 7.15
CA GLY A 285 4.55 -10.07 6.74
C GLY A 285 5.73 -10.75 6.06
N HIS A 286 5.64 -12.06 5.78
CA HIS A 286 6.65 -12.81 5.03
C HIS A 286 6.11 -13.65 3.87
N SER A 287 4.79 -13.65 3.71
CA SER A 287 4.08 -14.32 2.63
C SER A 287 3.82 -13.34 1.49
N TYR A 288 3.84 -13.87 0.27
CA TYR A 288 3.35 -13.16 -0.90
C TYR A 288 2.04 -13.84 -1.28
N ASN A 289 0.92 -13.19 -0.99
CA ASN A 289 -0.39 -13.75 -1.26
C ASN A 289 -0.81 -13.43 -2.70
N SER A 290 -1.08 -14.45 -3.51
CA SER A 290 -1.53 -14.26 -4.90
C SER A 290 -2.85 -13.49 -4.99
N CYS A 291 -3.68 -13.52 -3.95
CA CYS A 291 -4.91 -12.73 -3.86
C CYS A 291 -4.63 -11.22 -3.91
N ASP A 292 -3.54 -10.75 -3.32
CA ASP A 292 -3.18 -9.31 -3.27
C ASP A 292 -3.00 -8.71 -4.67
N ARG A 293 -2.48 -9.49 -5.62
CA ARG A 293 -2.34 -9.05 -7.02
C ARG A 293 -3.70 -8.81 -7.66
N SER A 294 -4.64 -9.73 -7.40
CA SER A 294 -6.01 -9.64 -7.92
C SER A 294 -6.74 -8.45 -7.28
N PHE A 295 -6.61 -8.26 -5.97
CA PHE A 295 -7.15 -7.09 -5.27
C PHE A 295 -6.58 -5.78 -5.80
N GLY A 296 -5.26 -5.70 -5.97
CA GLY A 296 -4.62 -4.51 -6.53
C GLY A 296 -5.09 -4.18 -7.95
N THR A 297 -5.50 -5.18 -8.74
CA THR A 297 -6.10 -4.97 -10.06
C THR A 297 -7.53 -4.42 -9.94
N ILE A 298 -8.35 -5.00 -9.07
CA ILE A 298 -9.72 -4.53 -8.79
C ILE A 298 -9.71 -3.08 -8.28
N GLU A 299 -8.83 -2.76 -7.35
CA GLU A 299 -8.72 -1.41 -6.77
C GLU A 299 -8.29 -0.36 -7.80
N LYS A 300 -7.36 -0.72 -8.69
CA LYS A 300 -6.96 0.14 -9.81
C LYS A 300 -8.14 0.43 -10.74
N CYS A 301 -8.93 -0.58 -11.09
CA CYS A 301 -10.12 -0.40 -11.92
C CYS A 301 -11.17 0.48 -11.22
N SER A 302 -11.43 0.25 -9.92
CA SER A 302 -12.34 1.06 -9.11
C SER A 302 -11.90 2.53 -9.02
N SER A 303 -10.61 2.85 -9.17
CA SER A 303 -10.11 4.24 -9.09
C SER A 303 -10.31 5.05 -10.37
N ARG A 304 -10.70 4.42 -11.47
CA ARG A 304 -10.92 5.07 -12.77
C ARG A 304 -12.37 5.56 -12.96
N HIS A 305 -13.26 5.23 -12.05
CA HIS A 305 -14.68 5.64 -12.02
C HIS A 305 -14.95 6.29 -10.67
#